data_AF-A0A9E4B3L9-F1
#
_entry.id   AF-A0A9E4B3L9-F1
#
_cell.length_a   1.000
_cell.length_b   1.000
_cell.length_c   1.000
_cell.angle_alpha   90.00
_cell.angle_beta   90.00
_cell.angle_gamma   90.00
#
_symmetry.space_group_name_H-M   'P 1'
#
loop_
_entity.id
_entity.type
_entity.pdbx_description
1 polymer ?
#
loop_
_entity_poly.entity_id
_entity_poly.type
_entity_poly.pdbx_seq_one_letter_code
_entity_poly.pdbx_strand_id
1 'polypeptide(L)'
;MKTLGIGYLIFALSLQYGFSDETPIRDSIVLTLDNNAKVLVKGFIAPIEYTRDNFHVTWDALANLRVAAPEKFHSASVFQAFLPTEARLQKEKEKPFLEELKSLFGENPTSRGNSVSVGEVWQIGQDGLLELLRQLHPNPNLDMHINPGDSRGMWACLRAYNAEFADIVFRIHAEFKLENGWFTPSQFTGHFIINRVEEKVAFFRMYVPEGTLNFDVNRYHGDGPSFGADTGFCPQIELCAGAEDIVQDTQFSESITLAEAQRVLTLRFYKSQQINWISVDEALEIAKTQQKPIHIVSTNGPLDDEACGASGKSLRAVALSDDRNIKFLNENFVNTWVLNTDMKRLRDAKGIDEMPSLPQTIVRAWKKHSPTDCLIISPELELMGRQSVNELSRYKWDKKAEHYRLFLVESLAGKRPGIGEKDPDPLSNSLDIILNPTHPSIEILDTFRTPEAGFQDYTVVKIDATAFEDGGTLIIDIQVGRADPVGSFDLFDGNSEIPTEGTPEGALAHAWGIQPGETGVIIYRFGKGQVFRLGATGGWVGEEGSINAFRARISIQQSVVLTK
;
A
#
# COMPACT_ATOMS: atom_id res chain seq x y z
N MET A 1 64.95 -28.32 -9.90
CA MET A 1 63.76 -28.69 -9.08
C MET A 1 63.16 -27.41 -8.53
N LYS A 2 61.87 -27.15 -8.86
CA LYS A 2 60.79 -26.58 -8.02
C LYS A 2 61.13 -25.31 -7.19
N THR A 3 60.46 -24.15 -7.26
CA THR A 3 59.08 -23.79 -7.65
C THR A 3 58.97 -22.25 -7.75
N LEU A 4 57.98 -21.76 -8.52
CA LEU A 4 57.46 -20.39 -8.66
C LEU A 4 57.23 -19.64 -7.31
N GLY A 5 57.11 -18.30 -7.24
CA GLY A 5 56.58 -17.40 -8.26
C GLY A 5 56.69 -15.91 -7.97
N ILE A 6 56.31 -15.19 -9.01
CA ILE A 6 56.42 -13.75 -9.27
C ILE A 6 55.41 -12.98 -8.42
N GLY A 7 55.87 -11.96 -7.72
CA GLY A 7 55.02 -10.97 -7.06
C GLY A 7 55.80 -9.69 -6.80
N TYR A 8 56.00 -8.86 -7.83
CA TYR A 8 56.44 -7.47 -7.70
C TYR A 8 56.24 -6.72 -9.03
N LEU A 9 55.08 -6.08 -9.18
CA LEU A 9 54.78 -4.89 -9.99
C LEU A 9 53.28 -4.65 -9.73
N ILE A 10 52.85 -3.69 -8.94
CA ILE A 10 52.91 -2.26 -9.22
C ILE A 10 52.95 -1.53 -7.88
N PHE A 11 54.08 -0.90 -7.59
CA PHE A 11 54.26 0.10 -6.54
C PHE A 11 54.23 1.45 -7.27
N ALA A 12 53.10 2.14 -7.30
CA ALA A 12 52.98 3.60 -7.40
C ALA A 12 51.51 4.02 -7.57
N LEU A 13 51.10 5.00 -6.77
CA LEU A 13 49.86 5.79 -6.79
C LEU A 13 48.66 5.21 -6.02
N SER A 14 48.80 5.17 -4.70
CA SER A 14 47.66 5.35 -3.78
C SER A 14 48.09 6.26 -2.63
N LEU A 15 48.18 7.56 -2.92
CA LEU A 15 48.09 8.62 -1.92
C LEU A 15 46.75 9.31 -2.18
N GLN A 16 45.97 9.51 -1.12
CA GLN A 16 44.59 10.04 -1.05
C GLN A 16 43.47 9.00 -1.18
N TYR A 17 43.29 8.17 -0.16
CA TYR A 17 42.00 7.95 0.50
C TYR A 17 42.31 7.27 1.84
N GLY A 18 42.37 8.08 2.90
CA GLY A 18 42.43 7.56 4.27
C GLY A 18 41.06 6.98 4.61
N PHE A 19 40.95 5.66 4.61
CA PHE A 19 39.94 4.98 5.41
C PHE A 19 40.45 4.99 6.86
N SER A 20 40.12 6.04 7.61
CA SER A 20 40.07 5.95 9.06
C SER A 20 38.78 5.23 9.42
N ASP A 21 38.89 3.92 9.66
CA ASP A 21 37.81 3.09 10.19
C ASP A 21 37.72 3.28 11.71
N GLU A 22 37.57 4.54 12.14
CA GLU A 22 37.26 4.90 13.52
C GLU A 22 35.76 5.21 13.58
N THR A 23 34.94 4.19 13.83
CA THR A 23 33.61 4.42 14.37
C THR A 23 33.79 5.16 15.70
N PRO A 24 33.21 6.37 15.89
CA PRO A 24 33.32 7.07 17.16
C PRO A 24 32.77 6.18 18.27
N ILE A 25 33.53 6.00 19.34
CA ILE A 25 33.08 5.31 20.56
C ILE A 25 31.89 6.11 21.10
N ARG A 26 30.68 5.63 20.84
CA ARG A 26 29.46 6.21 21.41
C ARG A 26 29.35 5.74 22.86
N ASP A 27 28.99 6.66 23.74
CA ASP A 27 28.72 6.32 25.13
C ASP A 27 27.44 5.46 25.17
N SER A 28 27.43 4.45 26.04
CA SER A 28 26.31 3.50 26.15
C SER A 28 25.69 3.55 27.54
N ILE A 29 24.37 3.40 27.61
CA ILE A 29 23.60 3.51 28.85
C ILE A 29 22.76 2.26 29.12
N VAL A 30 22.56 1.96 30.41
CA VAL A 30 21.60 0.93 30.84
C VAL A 30 20.25 1.59 31.09
N LEU A 31 19.19 0.95 30.60
CA LEU A 31 17.80 1.37 30.77
C LEU A 31 17.09 0.43 31.76
N THR A 32 16.37 1.00 32.72
CA THR A 32 15.64 0.27 33.77
C THR A 32 14.28 0.91 34.05
N LEU A 33 13.35 0.10 34.58
CA LEU A 33 12.03 0.53 35.04
C LEU A 33 11.66 -0.22 36.33
N ASP A 34 11.10 0.48 37.31
CA ASP A 34 10.52 -0.11 38.52
C ASP A 34 9.24 -0.87 38.16
N ASN A 35 9.27 -2.19 38.32
CA ASN A 35 8.16 -3.10 38.02
C ASN A 35 6.90 -2.86 38.85
N ASN A 36 7.02 -2.19 40.00
CA ASN A 36 5.89 -1.95 40.90
C ASN A 36 5.07 -0.71 40.51
N ALA A 37 5.60 0.15 39.64
CA ALA A 37 4.90 1.32 39.17
C ALA A 37 3.69 0.94 38.28
N LYS A 38 2.66 1.77 38.33
CA LYS A 38 1.50 1.70 37.43
C LYS A 38 1.46 2.92 36.54
N VAL A 39 1.10 2.70 35.29
CA VAL A 39 1.00 3.74 34.26
C VAL A 39 -0.45 3.78 33.78
N LEU A 40 -1.11 4.93 33.92
CA LEU A 40 -2.42 5.16 33.33
C LEU A 40 -2.24 5.47 31.84
N VAL A 41 -2.73 4.58 30.99
CA VAL A 41 -2.69 4.75 29.53
C VAL A 41 -4.09 5.11 29.05
N LYS A 42 -4.19 6.19 28.27
CA LYS A 42 -5.40 6.60 27.56
C LYS A 42 -5.34 6.09 26.13
N GLY A 43 -6.47 5.63 25.60
CA GLY A 43 -6.57 5.10 24.24
C GLY A 43 -7.69 5.77 23.45
N PHE A 44 -7.42 5.99 22.17
CA PHE A 44 -8.30 6.70 21.25
C PHE A 44 -8.36 5.97 19.93
N ILE A 45 -9.57 5.80 19.40
CA ILE A 45 -9.84 5.45 18.01
C ILE A 45 -10.97 6.38 17.55
N ALA A 46 -10.68 7.28 16.62
CA ALA A 46 -11.68 8.14 16.01
C ALA A 46 -12.53 7.34 15.01
N PRO A 47 -13.77 7.78 14.72
CA PRO A 47 -14.54 7.21 13.61
C PRO A 47 -13.73 7.23 12.32
N ILE A 48 -13.83 6.16 11.53
CA ILE A 48 -13.19 6.10 10.22
C ILE A 48 -13.90 7.06 9.28
N GLU A 49 -13.16 8.00 8.71
CA GLU A 49 -13.72 9.05 7.85
C GLU A 49 -13.92 8.57 6.41
N TYR A 50 -13.04 7.69 5.94
CA TYR A 50 -13.01 7.32 4.54
C TYR A 50 -12.43 5.93 4.33
N THR A 51 -13.02 5.20 3.38
CA THR A 51 -12.39 4.08 2.68
C THR A 51 -12.78 4.16 1.20
N ARG A 52 -11.92 3.66 0.30
CA ARG A 52 -12.11 3.79 -1.14
C ARG A 52 -13.41 3.16 -1.63
N ASP A 53 -13.75 1.99 -1.10
CA ASP A 53 -14.89 1.18 -1.53
C ASP A 53 -16.05 1.22 -0.50
N ASN A 54 -16.08 2.25 0.36
CA ASN A 54 -17.11 2.50 1.38
C ASN A 54 -17.31 1.35 2.40
N PHE A 55 -16.28 0.56 2.68
CA PHE A 55 -16.31 -0.45 3.74
C PHE A 55 -16.63 0.16 5.11
N HIS A 56 -16.15 1.37 5.41
CA HIS A 56 -16.47 2.06 6.66
C HIS A 56 -17.97 2.38 6.85
N VAL A 57 -18.76 2.36 5.77
CA VAL A 57 -20.23 2.51 5.82
C VAL A 57 -20.93 1.15 5.77
N THR A 58 -20.43 0.23 4.94
CA THR A 58 -21.12 -1.01 4.59
C THR A 58 -20.70 -2.23 5.43
N TRP A 59 -19.76 -2.06 6.35
CA TRP A 59 -19.26 -3.13 7.22
C TRP A 59 -19.31 -2.72 8.69
N ASP A 60 -20.31 -3.21 9.41
CA ASP A 60 -20.56 -2.90 10.82
C ASP A 60 -19.32 -3.01 11.73
N ALA A 61 -18.50 -4.05 11.57
CA ALA A 61 -17.32 -4.23 12.42
C ALA A 61 -16.28 -3.11 12.22
N LEU A 62 -16.15 -2.61 11.00
CA LEU A 62 -15.26 -1.50 10.67
C LEU A 62 -15.88 -0.15 11.07
N ALA A 63 -17.17 0.05 10.73
CA ALA A 63 -17.92 1.26 11.07
C ALA A 63 -17.96 1.54 12.57
N ASN A 64 -17.97 0.49 13.39
CA ASN A 64 -18.04 0.56 14.84
C ASN A 64 -16.69 0.29 15.54
N LEU A 65 -15.58 0.31 14.79
CA LEU A 65 -14.24 0.15 15.35
C LEU A 65 -13.97 1.28 16.36
N ARG A 66 -13.70 0.91 17.60
CA ARG A 66 -13.49 1.82 18.72
C ARG A 66 -12.52 1.21 19.70
N VAL A 67 -11.86 2.07 20.47
CA VAL A 67 -10.94 1.65 21.54
C VAL A 67 -11.63 0.66 22.48
N ALA A 68 -10.98 -0.46 22.78
CA ALA A 68 -11.53 -1.48 23.66
C ALA A 68 -11.60 -1.02 25.13
N ALA A 69 -10.59 -0.27 25.58
CA ALA A 69 -10.60 0.40 26.89
C ALA A 69 -10.02 1.82 26.78
N PRO A 70 -10.85 2.88 26.88
CA PRO A 70 -10.40 4.27 26.77
C PRO A 70 -9.34 4.66 27.82
N GLU A 71 -9.42 4.09 29.02
CA GLU A 71 -8.42 4.28 30.07
C GLU A 71 -8.12 2.94 30.75
N LYS A 72 -6.84 2.63 30.92
CA LYS A 72 -6.41 1.39 31.60
C LYS A 72 -5.09 1.62 32.35
N PHE A 73 -5.02 1.14 33.58
CA PHE A 73 -3.75 1.05 34.31
C PHE A 73 -3.00 -0.19 33.85
N HIS A 74 -1.75 0.00 33.42
CA HIS A 74 -0.80 -1.08 33.13
C HIS A 74 0.31 -1.09 34.17
N SER A 75 0.85 -2.27 34.47
CA SER A 75 2.09 -2.37 35.23
C SER A 75 3.24 -1.85 34.36
N ALA A 76 4.23 -1.17 34.95
CA ALA A 76 5.45 -0.77 34.27
C ALA A 76 6.21 -1.95 33.63
N SER A 77 5.99 -3.18 34.11
CA SER A 77 6.52 -4.41 33.50
C SER A 77 6.06 -4.60 32.04
N VAL A 78 4.89 -4.09 31.67
CA VAL A 78 4.41 -4.07 30.27
C VAL A 78 5.35 -3.25 29.38
N PHE A 79 5.88 -2.14 29.90
CA PHE A 79 6.79 -1.24 29.18
C PHE A 79 8.23 -1.78 29.13
N GLN A 80 8.59 -2.77 29.95
CA GLN A 80 9.87 -3.48 29.84
C GLN A 80 10.04 -4.21 28.49
N ALA A 81 8.94 -4.44 27.77
CA ALA A 81 9.00 -4.91 26.39
C ALA A 81 9.82 -4.00 25.47
N PHE A 82 9.85 -2.70 25.74
CA PHE A 82 10.53 -1.69 24.91
C PHE A 82 12.01 -1.52 25.27
N LEU A 83 12.49 -2.15 26.35
CA LEU A 83 13.89 -2.05 26.77
C LEU A 83 14.76 -3.14 26.11
N PRO A 84 16.04 -2.85 25.84
CA PRO A 84 16.97 -3.82 25.25
C PRO A 84 17.30 -4.95 26.22
N THR A 85 17.41 -6.18 25.70
CA THR A 85 17.89 -7.37 26.43
C THR A 85 18.92 -8.12 25.58
N GLU A 86 19.69 -9.07 26.16
CA GLU A 86 20.78 -9.74 25.41
C GLU A 86 20.24 -10.50 24.20
N ALA A 87 19.07 -11.12 24.36
CA ALA A 87 18.39 -11.81 23.27
C ALA A 87 17.83 -10.88 22.18
N ARG A 88 17.60 -9.59 22.49
CA ARG A 88 16.92 -8.62 21.60
C ARG A 88 17.88 -7.69 20.87
N LEU A 89 19.09 -7.51 21.39
CA LEU A 89 20.18 -6.86 20.68
C LEU A 89 20.65 -7.82 19.59
N GLN A 90 20.29 -7.55 18.34
CA GLN A 90 20.87 -8.29 17.22
C GLN A 90 22.33 -7.88 17.07
N LYS A 91 23.23 -8.62 17.73
CA LYS A 91 24.60 -8.70 17.25
C LYS A 91 24.52 -9.40 15.90
N GLU A 92 24.67 -8.64 14.83
CA GLU A 92 24.94 -9.19 13.50
C GLU A 92 25.99 -10.29 13.69
N LYS A 93 25.70 -11.50 13.21
CA LYS A 93 26.54 -12.69 13.44
C LYS A 93 27.97 -12.46 12.94
N GLU A 94 28.83 -11.89 13.78
CA GLU A 94 30.26 -12.13 13.73
C GLU A 94 30.54 -13.45 14.46
N LYS A 95 31.21 -14.33 13.73
CA LYS A 95 31.68 -15.70 14.00
C LYS A 95 31.65 -16.25 15.45
N PRO A 96 31.50 -17.59 15.61
CA PRO A 96 31.36 -18.30 16.91
C PRO A 96 32.62 -18.34 17.80
N PHE A 97 33.62 -17.49 17.57
CA PHE A 97 34.87 -17.50 18.35
C PHE A 97 34.73 -16.83 19.73
N LEU A 98 33.87 -15.81 19.85
CA LEU A 98 33.65 -15.10 21.13
C LEU A 98 32.75 -15.86 22.11
N GLU A 99 31.82 -16.69 21.61
CA GLU A 99 30.98 -17.56 22.44
C GLU A 99 31.80 -18.65 23.15
N GLU A 100 32.82 -19.19 22.48
CA GLU A 100 33.72 -20.20 23.02
C GLU A 100 34.61 -19.64 24.15
N LEU A 101 34.98 -18.36 24.07
CA LEU A 101 35.72 -17.66 25.12
C LEU A 101 34.85 -17.33 26.35
N LYS A 102 33.58 -16.96 26.16
CA LYS A 102 32.66 -16.67 27.29
C LYS A 102 32.33 -17.92 28.12
N SER A 103 32.22 -19.07 27.47
CA SER A 103 32.10 -20.39 28.10
C SER A 103 33.28 -20.71 29.04
N LEU A 104 34.49 -20.26 28.70
CA LEU A 104 35.71 -20.50 29.49
C LEU A 104 35.82 -19.63 30.75
N PHE A 105 35.11 -18.50 30.85
CA PHE A 105 35.24 -17.56 31.97
C PHE A 105 34.09 -17.58 32.98
N GLY A 106 33.09 -18.46 32.82
CA GLY A 106 32.12 -18.77 33.88
C GLY A 106 31.34 -17.56 34.40
N GLU A 107 31.00 -16.60 33.55
CA GLU A 107 30.14 -15.47 33.94
C GLU A 107 28.67 -15.89 33.91
N ASN A 108 28.06 -15.95 35.09
CA ASN A 108 26.61 -16.10 35.23
C ASN A 108 25.91 -14.83 34.70
N PRO A 109 24.87 -14.95 33.85
CA PRO A 109 24.12 -13.79 33.38
C PRO A 109 23.25 -13.24 34.52
N THR A 110 23.72 -12.16 35.16
CA THR A 110 22.90 -11.36 36.08
C THR A 110 21.91 -10.50 35.31
N SER A 111 20.73 -10.29 35.89
CA SER A 111 19.61 -9.45 35.45
C SER A 111 19.92 -7.94 35.44
N ARG A 112 21.06 -7.53 34.87
CA ARG A 112 21.36 -6.12 34.57
C ARG A 112 20.96 -5.86 33.11
N GLY A 113 20.18 -4.81 32.88
CA GLY A 113 19.84 -4.36 31.53
C GLY A 113 21.12 -4.10 30.72
N ASN A 114 21.05 -4.36 29.42
CA ASN A 114 22.22 -4.14 28.57
C ASN A 114 22.42 -2.67 28.28
N SER A 115 23.70 -2.30 28.13
CA SER A 115 24.09 -1.00 27.64
C SER A 115 23.71 -0.85 26.17
N VAL A 116 23.10 0.28 25.81
CA VAL A 116 22.71 0.62 24.44
C VAL A 116 23.20 2.03 24.11
N SER A 117 23.61 2.24 22.85
CA SER A 117 24.13 3.53 22.38
C SER A 117 23.09 4.28 21.54
N VAL A 118 23.23 5.60 21.40
CA VAL A 118 22.34 6.38 20.52
C VAL A 118 22.40 5.84 19.08
N GLY A 119 21.24 5.67 18.45
CA GLY A 119 21.07 5.10 17.11
C GLY A 119 21.09 3.57 17.04
N GLU A 120 21.39 2.88 18.14
CA GLU A 120 21.33 1.42 18.19
C GLU A 120 19.87 0.95 18.23
N VAL A 121 19.59 -0.17 17.55
CA VAL A 121 18.23 -0.72 17.41
C VAL A 121 18.10 -2.12 17.97
N TRP A 122 16.92 -2.43 18.51
CA TRP A 122 16.60 -3.75 19.07
C TRP A 122 15.14 -4.13 18.82
N GLN A 123 14.85 -5.42 18.92
CA GLN A 123 13.48 -5.92 18.82
C GLN A 123 12.70 -5.66 20.11
N ILE A 124 11.43 -5.28 19.99
CA ILE A 124 10.52 -5.10 21.12
C ILE A 124 9.96 -6.47 21.55
N GLY A 125 9.75 -6.67 22.85
CA GLY A 125 9.12 -7.86 23.41
C GLY A 125 7.63 -7.97 23.08
N GLN A 126 7.18 -9.15 22.65
CA GLN A 126 5.80 -9.33 22.18
C GLN A 126 4.75 -9.24 23.29
N ASP A 127 4.99 -9.84 24.46
CA ASP A 127 3.95 -9.99 25.50
C ASP A 127 3.43 -8.64 26.02
N GLY A 128 4.34 -7.72 26.36
CA GLY A 128 3.97 -6.37 26.81
C GLY A 128 3.31 -5.56 25.70
N LEU A 129 3.80 -5.68 24.46
CA LEU A 129 3.18 -5.00 23.33
C LEU A 129 1.76 -5.50 23.05
N LEU A 130 1.52 -6.81 23.08
CA LEU A 130 0.18 -7.39 22.92
C LEU A 130 -0.76 -6.88 24.01
N GLU A 131 -0.29 -6.74 25.25
CA GLU A 131 -1.12 -6.22 26.35
C GLU A 131 -1.53 -4.75 26.14
N LEU A 132 -0.64 -3.92 25.57
CA LEU A 132 -0.99 -2.56 25.16
C LEU A 132 -1.96 -2.56 23.98
N LEU A 133 -1.68 -3.34 22.92
CA LEU A 133 -2.55 -3.41 21.74
C LEU A 133 -3.96 -3.92 22.07
N ARG A 134 -4.12 -4.78 23.08
CA ARG A 134 -5.43 -5.21 23.60
C ARG A 134 -6.28 -4.06 24.15
N GLN A 135 -5.66 -2.95 24.55
CA GLN A 135 -6.39 -1.73 24.92
C GLN A 135 -7.05 -1.07 23.71
N LEU A 136 -6.44 -1.15 22.52
CA LEU A 136 -7.02 -0.65 21.28
C LEU A 136 -8.07 -1.61 20.73
N HIS A 137 -7.77 -2.91 20.64
CA HIS A 137 -8.68 -3.91 20.10
C HIS A 137 -8.47 -5.27 20.78
N PRO A 138 -9.52 -6.04 21.15
CA PRO A 138 -9.39 -7.27 21.93
C PRO A 138 -8.58 -8.39 21.24
N ASN A 139 -8.54 -8.38 19.91
CA ASN A 139 -7.86 -9.40 19.10
C ASN A 139 -6.71 -8.80 18.27
N PRO A 140 -5.61 -8.36 18.89
CA PRO A 140 -4.44 -7.93 18.15
C PRO A 140 -3.65 -9.12 17.65
N ASN A 141 -2.94 -8.92 16.54
CA ASN A 141 -2.06 -9.91 15.95
C ASN A 141 -0.75 -9.23 15.52
N LEU A 142 0.37 -9.85 15.87
CA LEU A 142 1.71 -9.39 15.47
C LEU A 142 2.23 -10.16 14.24
N ASP A 143 1.64 -11.31 13.94
CA ASP A 143 1.98 -12.16 12.80
C ASP A 143 1.02 -11.89 11.63
N MET A 144 1.32 -10.83 10.87
CA MET A 144 0.51 -10.34 9.74
C MET A 144 -0.11 -11.45 8.88
N HIS A 145 -1.43 -11.40 8.68
CA HIS A 145 -2.16 -12.37 7.88
C HIS A 145 -1.75 -12.34 6.39
N ILE A 146 -1.33 -11.17 5.88
CA ILE A 146 -0.68 -11.01 4.58
C ILE A 146 0.74 -10.50 4.81
N ASN A 147 1.72 -11.39 4.66
CA ASN A 147 3.13 -11.07 4.77
C ASN A 147 3.93 -11.66 3.60
N PRO A 148 4.32 -10.85 2.60
CA PRO A 148 5.19 -11.29 1.52
C PRO A 148 6.67 -11.43 1.93
N GLY A 149 7.01 -11.27 3.21
CA GLY A 149 8.37 -11.38 3.75
C GLY A 149 9.03 -10.04 4.11
N ASP A 150 8.27 -8.95 4.12
CA ASP A 150 8.74 -7.59 4.41
C ASP A 150 8.05 -6.93 5.60
N SER A 151 7.07 -7.57 6.25
CA SER A 151 6.56 -7.13 7.55
C SER A 151 7.51 -7.60 8.66
N ARG A 152 8.39 -6.72 9.14
CA ARG A 152 9.51 -7.04 10.07
C ARG A 152 9.17 -6.90 11.57
N GLY A 153 7.89 -6.83 11.91
CA GLY A 153 7.41 -6.83 13.30
C GLY A 153 7.61 -5.50 14.02
N MET A 154 8.47 -5.49 15.04
CA MET A 154 8.51 -4.42 16.05
C MET A 154 9.95 -4.10 16.49
N TRP A 155 10.35 -2.83 16.35
CA TRP A 155 11.71 -2.38 16.60
C TRP A 155 11.74 -1.04 17.31
N ALA A 156 12.71 -0.88 18.20
CA ALA A 156 12.99 0.35 18.93
C ALA A 156 14.41 0.85 18.63
N CYS A 157 14.63 2.14 18.86
CA CYS A 157 15.90 2.84 18.68
C CYS A 157 16.11 3.82 19.85
N LEU A 158 17.30 3.84 20.43
CA LEU A 158 17.66 4.88 21.39
C LEU A 158 17.94 6.18 20.62
N ARG A 159 17.05 7.16 20.73
CA ARG A 159 17.20 8.44 20.02
C ARG A 159 18.13 9.39 20.78
N ALA A 160 17.97 9.49 22.09
CA ALA A 160 18.69 10.47 22.90
C ALA A 160 18.71 10.10 24.38
N TYR A 161 19.67 10.65 25.14
CA TYR A 161 19.64 10.59 26.61
C TYR A 161 20.44 11.73 27.27
N ASN A 162 20.15 11.98 28.54
CA ASN A 162 20.97 12.76 29.47
C ASN A 162 20.97 12.05 30.84
N ALA A 163 21.46 12.69 31.91
CA ALA A 163 21.49 12.08 33.24
C ALA A 163 20.11 11.66 33.79
N GLU A 164 19.03 12.37 33.43
CA GLU A 164 17.69 12.17 33.96
C GLU A 164 16.76 11.40 33.02
N PHE A 165 16.84 11.62 31.71
CA PHE A 165 15.91 11.08 30.72
C PHE A 165 16.60 10.26 29.65
N ALA A 166 15.91 9.21 29.19
CA ALA A 166 16.23 8.49 27.96
C ALA A 166 15.01 8.51 27.04
N ASP A 167 15.26 8.74 25.76
CA ASP A 167 14.27 8.87 24.71
C ASP A 167 14.41 7.71 23.71
N ILE A 168 13.36 6.90 23.63
CA ILE A 168 13.25 5.74 22.75
C ILE A 168 12.18 6.03 21.72
N VAL A 169 12.52 5.87 20.44
CA VAL A 169 11.53 5.85 19.35
C VAL A 169 11.33 4.42 18.87
N PHE A 170 10.13 4.12 18.38
CA PHE A 170 9.84 2.77 17.88
C PHE A 170 8.86 2.75 16.73
N ARG A 171 8.88 1.64 16.00
CA ARG A 171 7.97 1.31 14.91
C ARG A 171 7.47 -0.12 15.08
N ILE A 172 6.16 -0.31 14.96
CA ILE A 172 5.48 -1.60 15.15
C ILE A 172 4.53 -1.85 13.99
N HIS A 173 4.58 -3.05 13.43
CA HIS A 173 3.54 -3.60 12.58
C HIS A 173 2.68 -4.53 13.44
N ALA A 174 1.40 -4.19 13.55
CA ALA A 174 0.38 -5.02 14.17
C ALA A 174 -0.93 -4.89 13.37
N GLU A 175 -1.82 -5.86 13.49
CA GLU A 175 -3.15 -5.84 12.87
C GLU A 175 -4.21 -6.27 13.89
N PHE A 176 -5.47 -5.99 13.57
CA PHE A 176 -6.62 -6.34 14.41
C PHE A 176 -7.54 -7.28 13.65
N LYS A 177 -7.86 -8.42 14.27
CA LYS A 177 -8.83 -9.37 13.71
C LYS A 177 -10.25 -8.88 13.99
N LEU A 178 -10.98 -8.53 12.93
CA LEU A 178 -12.40 -8.18 12.97
C LEU A 178 -13.27 -9.44 12.81
N GLU A 179 -14.58 -9.31 13.06
CA GLU A 179 -15.54 -10.44 13.01
C GLU A 179 -15.50 -11.20 11.66
N ASN A 180 -15.28 -10.50 10.55
CA ASN A 180 -15.21 -11.07 9.21
C ASN A 180 -14.06 -10.49 8.37
N GLY A 181 -12.91 -10.25 9.01
CA GLY A 181 -11.79 -9.67 8.28
C GLY A 181 -10.65 -9.18 9.16
N TRP A 182 -9.80 -8.35 8.57
CA TRP A 182 -8.61 -7.80 9.19
C TRP A 182 -8.53 -6.30 8.98
N PHE A 183 -8.11 -5.59 10.01
CA PHE A 183 -7.76 -4.19 9.97
C PHE A 183 -6.27 -4.03 10.23
N THR A 184 -5.55 -3.49 9.25
CA THR A 184 -4.09 -3.37 9.27
C THR A 184 -3.71 -1.90 9.22
N PRO A 185 -3.41 -1.26 10.37
CA PRO A 185 -2.80 0.05 10.40
C PRO A 185 -1.53 0.12 9.54
N SER A 186 -1.23 1.29 8.97
CA SER A 186 0.03 1.56 8.26
C SER A 186 1.25 1.11 9.07
N GLN A 187 1.32 1.61 10.29
CA GLN A 187 2.28 1.26 11.32
C GLN A 187 1.84 1.96 12.61
N PHE A 188 2.32 1.47 13.74
CA PHE A 188 2.37 2.29 14.94
C PHE A 188 3.75 2.94 15.05
N THR A 189 3.79 4.27 15.05
CA THR A 189 4.95 5.06 15.43
C THR A 189 4.88 5.35 16.93
N GLY A 190 6.03 5.36 17.56
CA GLY A 190 6.13 5.42 19.00
C GLY A 190 7.21 6.34 19.53
N HIS A 191 6.90 6.94 20.67
CA HIS A 191 7.81 7.76 21.44
C HIS A 191 7.68 7.42 22.92
N PHE A 192 8.80 7.07 23.56
CA PHE A 192 8.82 6.59 24.93
C PHE A 192 9.97 7.21 25.70
N ILE A 193 9.64 8.02 26.71
CA ILE A 193 10.61 8.64 27.60
C ILE A 193 10.59 7.95 28.96
N ILE A 194 11.78 7.54 29.40
CA ILE A 194 12.03 6.98 30.72
C ILE A 194 12.70 8.06 31.58
N ASN A 195 12.16 8.32 32.77
CA ASN A 195 12.92 8.98 33.83
C ASN A 195 13.86 7.92 34.43
N ARG A 196 15.15 8.08 34.19
CA ARG A 196 16.24 7.17 34.57
C ARG A 196 16.57 7.23 36.06
N VAL A 197 16.26 8.34 36.73
CA VAL A 197 16.49 8.52 38.16
C VAL A 197 15.37 7.86 38.96
N GLU A 198 14.13 8.05 38.52
CA GLU A 198 12.96 7.46 39.17
C GLU A 198 12.63 6.05 38.67
N GLU A 199 13.26 5.61 37.57
CA GLU A 199 12.96 4.36 36.86
C GLU A 199 11.48 4.24 36.46
N LYS A 200 10.88 5.33 35.96
CA LYS A 200 9.46 5.40 35.61
C LYS A 200 9.24 5.80 34.15
N VAL A 201 8.06 5.46 33.64
CA VAL A 201 7.53 6.00 32.39
C VAL A 201 7.19 7.48 32.62
N ALA A 202 7.95 8.38 32.00
CA ALA A 202 7.71 9.82 32.04
C ALA A 202 6.70 10.24 30.96
N PHE A 203 6.84 9.66 29.77
CA PHE A 203 5.95 9.87 28.63
C PHE A 203 5.91 8.63 27.76
N PHE A 204 4.74 8.27 27.25
CA PHE A 204 4.57 7.22 26.26
C PHE A 204 3.51 7.65 25.26
N ARG A 205 3.81 7.46 23.98
CA ARG A 205 2.87 7.66 22.88
C ARG A 205 3.10 6.57 21.84
N MET A 206 2.03 5.94 21.39
CA MET A 206 2.03 5.00 20.29
C MET A 206 0.81 5.30 19.43
N TYR A 207 1.02 5.66 18.16
CA TYR A 207 -0.04 6.16 17.31
C TYR A 207 0.15 5.72 15.86
N VAL A 208 -0.94 5.68 15.11
CA VAL A 208 -0.90 5.52 13.65
C VAL A 208 -0.62 6.89 13.04
N PRO A 209 0.46 7.05 12.24
CA PRO A 209 0.79 8.34 11.64
C PRO A 209 -0.31 8.90 10.75
N GLU A 210 -0.34 10.23 10.65
CA GLU A 210 -1.15 10.94 9.66
C GLU A 210 -0.65 10.63 8.24
N GLY A 211 -1.56 10.66 7.28
CA GLY A 211 -1.28 10.45 5.86
C GLY A 211 -2.56 10.48 5.04
N THR A 212 -2.46 10.46 3.72
CA THR A 212 -3.63 10.38 2.82
C THR A 212 -4.48 9.13 3.09
N LEU A 213 -3.80 8.00 3.32
CA LEU A 213 -4.36 6.72 3.71
C LEU A 213 -3.45 6.16 4.80
N ASN A 214 -4.01 5.56 5.84
CA ASN A 214 -3.23 5.09 6.99
C ASN A 214 -3.66 3.71 7.52
N PHE A 215 -4.50 2.98 6.79
CA PHE A 215 -4.74 1.55 7.01
C PHE A 215 -5.16 0.81 5.73
N ASP A 216 -4.92 -0.49 5.71
CA ASP A 216 -5.52 -1.49 4.80
C ASP A 216 -6.56 -2.31 5.55
N VAL A 217 -7.59 -2.76 4.85
CA VAL A 217 -8.64 -3.59 5.44
C VAL A 217 -9.06 -4.69 4.47
N ASN A 218 -9.26 -5.90 4.99
CA ASN A 218 -9.58 -7.08 4.19
C ASN A 218 -10.85 -7.73 4.75
N ARG A 219 -11.94 -7.75 3.98
CA ARG A 219 -13.25 -8.30 4.38
C ARG A 219 -13.50 -9.62 3.68
N TYR A 220 -13.76 -10.68 4.42
CA TYR A 220 -14.16 -11.97 3.84
C TYR A 220 -15.61 -11.92 3.32
N HIS A 221 -15.85 -12.56 2.18
CA HIS A 221 -17.19 -12.75 1.62
C HIS A 221 -17.58 -14.23 1.73
N GLY A 222 -18.53 -14.55 2.62
CA GLY A 222 -18.95 -15.93 2.90
C GLY A 222 -17.87 -16.77 3.57
N ASP A 223 -17.98 -18.10 3.47
CA ASP A 223 -17.08 -19.05 4.15
C ASP A 223 -15.78 -19.36 3.36
N GLY A 224 -15.54 -18.66 2.24
CA GLY A 224 -14.39 -18.87 1.35
C GLY A 224 -13.16 -18.01 1.72
N PRO A 225 -11.96 -18.36 1.20
CA PRO A 225 -10.73 -17.61 1.47
C PRO A 225 -10.63 -16.28 0.71
N SER A 226 -11.60 -15.96 -0.15
CA SER A 226 -11.64 -14.72 -0.92
C SER A 226 -12.06 -13.54 -0.05
N PHE A 227 -11.26 -12.47 -0.06
CA PHE A 227 -11.58 -11.22 0.61
C PHE A 227 -11.59 -10.05 -0.38
N GLY A 228 -12.47 -9.08 -0.11
CA GLY A 228 -12.37 -7.75 -0.69
C GLY A 228 -11.32 -6.94 0.09
N ALA A 229 -10.47 -6.21 -0.61
CA ALA A 229 -9.46 -5.34 -0.02
C ALA A 229 -9.81 -3.88 -0.27
N ASP A 230 -9.81 -3.08 0.79
CA ASP A 230 -10.05 -1.64 0.77
C ASP A 230 -8.96 -0.94 1.60
N THR A 231 -8.78 0.35 1.39
CA THR A 231 -7.80 1.19 2.11
C THR A 231 -8.48 2.46 2.53
N GLY A 232 -8.10 3.00 3.68
CA GLY A 232 -8.80 4.15 4.23
C GLY A 232 -7.97 5.05 5.11
N PHE A 233 -8.68 5.99 5.72
CA PHE A 233 -8.13 6.98 6.64
C PHE A 233 -8.92 6.99 7.94
N CYS A 234 -8.20 6.84 9.05
CA CYS A 234 -8.70 7.05 10.39
C CYS A 234 -7.93 8.22 11.02
N PRO A 235 -8.61 9.29 11.47
CA PRO A 235 -7.93 10.49 11.99
C PRO A 235 -7.06 10.25 13.21
N GLN A 236 -7.42 9.26 14.04
CA GLN A 236 -6.72 9.01 15.28
C GLN A 236 -6.84 7.54 15.66
N ILE A 237 -5.70 6.89 15.86
CA ILE A 237 -5.57 5.59 16.53
C ILE A 237 -4.35 5.70 17.41
N GLU A 238 -4.53 5.72 18.72
CA GLU A 238 -3.48 6.16 19.64
C GLU A 238 -3.60 5.58 21.05
N LEU A 239 -2.45 5.34 21.68
CA LEU A 239 -2.28 5.15 23.11
C LEU A 239 -1.29 6.19 23.65
N CYS A 240 -1.64 6.88 24.73
CA CYS A 240 -0.76 7.87 25.35
C CYS A 240 -0.78 7.82 26.89
N ALA A 241 0.34 8.20 27.51
CA ALA A 241 0.50 8.33 28.95
C ALA A 241 1.59 9.37 29.29
N GLY A 242 1.48 10.01 30.46
CA GLY A 242 2.45 11.01 30.90
C GLY A 242 2.28 12.38 30.23
N ALA A 243 3.30 13.22 30.32
CA ALA A 243 3.25 14.62 29.88
C ALA A 243 4.18 14.85 28.68
N GLU A 244 3.63 15.37 27.57
CA GLU A 244 4.34 15.55 26.29
C GLU A 244 5.33 16.74 26.31
N ASP A 245 5.11 17.71 27.20
CA ASP A 245 5.98 18.88 27.41
C ASP A 245 7.42 18.49 27.80
N ILE A 246 7.60 17.36 28.50
CA ILE A 246 8.91 16.78 28.82
C ILE A 246 9.78 16.61 27.56
N VAL A 247 9.18 16.29 26.42
CA VAL A 247 9.90 16.08 25.16
C VAL A 247 10.53 17.39 24.65
N GLN A 248 9.81 18.50 24.75
CA GLN A 248 10.17 19.77 24.12
C GLN A 248 11.22 20.54 24.94
N ASP A 249 11.15 20.42 26.27
CA ASP A 249 11.97 21.21 27.19
C ASP A 249 13.31 20.54 27.56
N THR A 250 13.48 19.26 27.22
CA THR A 250 14.66 18.49 27.63
C THR A 250 15.86 18.71 26.70
N GLN A 251 16.99 19.13 27.27
CA GLN A 251 18.28 19.12 26.58
C GLN A 251 18.99 17.78 26.78
N PHE A 252 19.28 17.09 25.69
CA PHE A 252 19.97 15.80 25.71
C PHE A 252 21.48 15.95 25.60
N SER A 253 22.22 15.11 26.33
CA SER A 253 23.69 15.10 26.31
C SER A 253 24.21 14.42 25.05
N GLU A 254 23.53 13.36 24.60
CA GLU A 254 23.78 12.68 23.33
C GLU A 254 22.44 12.47 22.63
N SER A 255 22.39 12.73 21.32
CA SER A 255 21.16 12.57 20.54
C SER A 255 21.42 12.44 19.05
N ILE A 256 20.49 11.78 18.37
CA ILE A 256 20.22 11.96 16.94
C ILE A 256 18.87 12.66 16.77
N THR A 257 18.66 13.24 15.59
CA THR A 257 17.38 13.84 15.23
C THR A 257 16.28 12.77 15.16
N LEU A 258 15.03 13.18 15.35
CA LEU A 258 13.88 12.29 15.18
C LEU A 258 13.85 11.68 13.77
N ALA A 259 14.15 12.48 12.75
CA ALA A 259 14.20 12.03 11.35
C ALA A 259 15.28 10.96 11.12
N GLU A 260 16.47 11.11 11.72
CA GLU A 260 17.53 10.09 11.64
C GLU A 260 17.11 8.79 12.33
N ALA A 261 16.51 8.87 13.52
CA ALA A 261 16.06 7.67 14.24
C ALA A 261 14.93 6.94 13.49
N GLN A 262 13.98 7.68 12.92
CA GLN A 262 12.93 7.15 12.04
C GLN A 262 13.52 6.51 10.78
N ARG A 263 14.53 7.14 10.17
CA ARG A 263 15.25 6.59 9.00
C ARG A 263 15.91 5.25 9.33
N VAL A 264 16.60 5.16 10.46
CA VAL A 264 17.26 3.92 10.93
C VAL A 264 16.22 2.82 11.16
N LEU A 265 15.09 3.13 11.82
CA LEU A 265 13.99 2.19 12.00
C LEU A 265 13.42 1.74 10.66
N THR A 266 13.03 2.67 9.79
CA THR A 266 12.43 2.37 8.48
C THR A 266 13.33 1.47 7.61
N LEU A 267 14.65 1.64 7.65
CA LEU A 267 15.61 0.76 6.96
C LEU A 267 15.65 -0.67 7.52
N ARG A 268 15.29 -0.88 8.80
CA ARG A 268 15.11 -2.24 9.35
C ARG A 268 13.87 -2.94 8.82
N PHE A 269 12.86 -2.17 8.41
CA PHE A 269 11.63 -2.71 7.82
C PHE A 269 11.77 -2.95 6.32
N TYR A 270 12.24 -1.94 5.57
CA TYR A 270 12.18 -1.97 4.11
C TYR A 270 13.52 -1.67 3.46
N LYS A 271 14.11 -2.70 2.83
CA LYS A 271 15.31 -2.54 2.00
C LYS A 271 15.12 -1.55 0.85
N SER A 272 13.90 -1.45 0.30
CA SER A 272 13.58 -0.49 -0.77
C SER A 272 13.83 0.97 -0.37
N GLN A 273 13.93 1.28 0.93
CA GLN A 273 14.25 2.61 1.43
C GLN A 273 15.74 2.95 1.28
N GLN A 274 16.55 2.04 0.74
CA GLN A 274 17.92 2.32 0.27
C GLN A 274 17.93 2.88 -1.16
N ILE A 275 16.79 2.84 -1.88
CA ILE A 275 16.63 3.56 -3.13
C ILE A 275 16.56 5.07 -2.82
N ASN A 276 17.21 5.87 -3.65
CA ASN A 276 17.28 7.33 -3.53
C ASN A 276 15.96 7.95 -4.01
N TRP A 277 14.92 7.80 -3.19
CA TRP A 277 13.60 8.38 -3.43
C TRP A 277 13.64 9.90 -3.25
N ILE A 278 13.01 10.62 -4.18
CA ILE A 278 12.78 12.05 -4.11
C ILE A 278 11.29 12.35 -4.35
N SER A 279 10.87 13.60 -4.10
CA SER A 279 9.51 14.05 -4.40
C SER A 279 9.23 14.03 -5.91
N VAL A 280 8.00 13.72 -6.29
CA VAL A 280 7.53 13.82 -7.68
C VAL A 280 7.66 15.25 -8.23
N ASP A 281 7.55 16.26 -7.37
CA ASP A 281 7.62 17.67 -7.75
C ASP A 281 9.03 18.07 -8.21
N GLU A 282 10.07 17.46 -7.64
CA GLU A 282 11.48 17.73 -7.95
C GLU A 282 12.03 16.80 -9.05
N ALA A 283 11.36 15.67 -9.28
CA ALA A 283 11.90 14.58 -10.09
C ALA A 283 12.18 14.96 -11.54
N LEU A 284 11.30 15.74 -12.16
CA LEU A 284 11.49 16.16 -13.56
C LEU A 284 12.67 17.12 -13.73
N GLU A 285 12.86 18.06 -12.80
CA GLU A 285 13.96 19.02 -12.85
C GLU A 285 15.31 18.33 -12.64
N ILE A 286 15.39 17.41 -11.68
CA ILE A 286 16.59 16.61 -11.41
C ILE A 286 16.89 15.70 -12.61
N ALA A 287 15.87 15.06 -13.20
CA ALA A 287 16.03 14.20 -14.37
C ALA A 287 16.60 14.94 -15.58
N LYS A 288 16.10 16.15 -15.86
CA LYS A 288 16.63 17.02 -16.92
C LYS A 288 18.06 17.46 -16.63
N THR A 289 18.37 17.80 -15.39
CA THR A 289 19.71 18.25 -14.99
C THR A 289 20.73 17.12 -15.10
N GLN A 290 20.37 15.92 -14.64
CA GLN A 290 21.26 14.76 -14.65
C GLN A 290 21.25 13.98 -15.97
N GLN A 291 20.34 14.31 -16.89
CA GLN A 291 20.12 13.56 -18.13
C GLN A 291 19.85 12.07 -17.86
N LYS A 292 19.04 11.80 -16.84
CA LYS A 292 18.64 10.44 -16.42
C LYS A 292 17.14 10.27 -16.53
N PRO A 293 16.65 9.11 -17.00
CA PRO A 293 15.23 8.80 -16.95
C PRO A 293 14.73 8.68 -15.51
N ILE A 294 13.42 8.87 -15.36
CA ILE A 294 12.70 8.80 -14.11
C ILE A 294 12.11 7.41 -13.95
N HIS A 295 12.48 6.75 -12.86
CA HIS A 295 11.82 5.54 -12.38
C HIS A 295 10.70 5.94 -11.41
N ILE A 296 9.48 5.49 -11.70
CA ILE A 296 8.30 5.85 -10.92
C ILE A 296 7.58 4.59 -10.47
N VAL A 297 7.29 4.50 -9.18
CA VAL A 297 6.34 3.51 -8.63
C VAL A 297 5.02 4.21 -8.32
N SER A 298 3.95 3.81 -8.99
CA SER A 298 2.59 4.31 -8.75
C SER A 298 1.80 3.25 -8.00
N THR A 299 1.22 3.56 -6.84
CA THR A 299 0.60 2.56 -5.95
C THR A 299 -0.70 3.07 -5.31
N ASN A 300 -1.65 2.17 -5.03
CA ASN A 300 -2.90 2.52 -4.35
C ASN A 300 -2.75 2.85 -2.85
N GLY A 301 -1.68 2.39 -2.20
CA GLY A 301 -1.36 2.69 -0.79
C GLY A 301 0.13 3.04 -0.61
N PRO A 302 0.52 3.63 0.53
CA PRO A 302 1.89 4.13 0.73
C PRO A 302 2.94 3.03 0.52
N LEU A 303 4.07 3.35 -0.11
CA LEU A 303 5.08 2.35 -0.45
C LEU A 303 5.93 1.93 0.77
N ASP A 304 5.88 2.68 1.86
CA ASP A 304 6.78 2.59 3.01
C ASP A 304 6.06 2.25 4.33
N ASP A 305 4.88 1.63 4.23
CA ASP A 305 4.13 1.10 5.38
C ASP A 305 3.24 -0.12 5.05
N GLU A 306 2.45 -0.58 6.01
CA GLU A 306 1.56 -1.74 5.90
C GLU A 306 0.16 -1.41 5.35
N ALA A 307 -0.18 -0.14 5.15
CA ALA A 307 -1.38 0.28 4.41
C ALA A 307 -1.19 0.12 2.89
N CYS A 308 0.03 -0.19 2.46
CA CYS A 308 0.32 -0.69 1.12
C CYS A 308 -0.50 -1.95 0.83
N GLY A 309 -1.30 -1.95 -0.24
CA GLY A 309 -2.03 -3.15 -0.66
C GLY A 309 -1.08 -4.31 -1.03
N ALA A 310 -1.59 -5.55 -1.02
CA ALA A 310 -0.80 -6.77 -1.24
C ALA A 310 0.12 -6.74 -2.48
N SER A 311 -0.32 -6.06 -3.55
CA SER A 311 0.48 -5.89 -4.76
C SER A 311 1.70 -5.00 -4.55
N GLY A 312 1.55 -3.86 -3.86
CA GLY A 312 2.66 -2.97 -3.53
C GLY A 312 3.64 -3.64 -2.55
N LYS A 313 3.13 -4.36 -1.53
CA LYS A 313 3.96 -5.18 -0.63
C LYS A 313 4.77 -6.23 -1.41
N SER A 314 4.17 -6.91 -2.38
CA SER A 314 4.88 -7.91 -3.21
C SER A 314 6.00 -7.29 -4.05
N LEU A 315 5.78 -6.11 -4.64
CA LEU A 315 6.80 -5.39 -5.39
C LEU A 315 7.96 -4.98 -4.46
N ARG A 316 7.63 -4.42 -3.30
CA ARG A 316 8.59 -3.98 -2.28
C ARG A 316 9.41 -5.14 -1.72
N ALA A 317 8.77 -6.25 -1.39
CA ALA A 317 9.39 -7.42 -0.78
C ALA A 317 10.35 -8.16 -1.71
N VAL A 318 10.23 -8.00 -3.03
CA VAL A 318 11.01 -8.78 -4.01
C VAL A 318 11.83 -7.92 -4.96
N ALA A 319 11.18 -7.10 -5.79
CA ALA A 319 11.86 -6.39 -6.85
C ALA A 319 12.68 -5.20 -6.32
N LEU A 320 12.10 -4.46 -5.38
CA LEU A 320 12.71 -3.27 -4.78
C LEU A 320 13.57 -3.59 -3.55
N SER A 321 13.61 -4.85 -3.11
CA SER A 321 14.47 -5.33 -2.01
C SER A 321 15.73 -6.07 -2.49
N ASP A 322 15.85 -6.37 -3.79
CA ASP A 322 17.04 -6.98 -4.37
C ASP A 322 18.18 -5.96 -4.45
N ASP A 323 19.31 -6.26 -3.82
CA ASP A 323 20.44 -5.34 -3.70
C ASP A 323 21.02 -4.93 -5.08
N ARG A 324 20.91 -5.79 -6.10
CA ARG A 324 21.37 -5.47 -7.47
C ARG A 324 20.41 -4.50 -8.13
N ASN A 325 19.11 -4.63 -7.89
CA ASN A 325 18.11 -3.70 -8.41
C ASN A 325 18.21 -2.34 -7.72
N ILE A 326 18.35 -2.30 -6.39
CA ILE A 326 18.55 -1.06 -5.63
C ILE A 326 19.77 -0.29 -6.18
N LYS A 327 20.90 -0.97 -6.31
CA LYS A 327 22.12 -0.38 -6.87
C LYS A 327 21.88 0.15 -8.28
N PHE A 328 21.26 -0.66 -9.14
CA PHE A 328 20.97 -0.28 -10.53
C PHE A 328 20.05 0.93 -10.63
N LEU A 329 19.00 0.99 -9.80
CA LEU A 329 18.06 2.11 -9.73
C LEU A 329 18.76 3.41 -9.32
N ASN A 330 19.57 3.36 -8.26
CA ASN A 330 20.31 4.54 -7.78
C ASN A 330 21.36 5.04 -8.77
N GLU A 331 21.99 4.14 -9.52
CA GLU A 331 23.01 4.50 -10.50
C GLU A 331 22.40 5.11 -11.77
N ASN A 332 21.27 4.57 -12.26
CA ASN A 332 20.79 4.84 -13.61
C ASN A 332 19.54 5.72 -13.70
N PHE A 333 18.79 5.91 -12.60
CA PHE A 333 17.51 6.61 -12.62
C PHE A 333 17.41 7.69 -11.54
N VAL A 334 16.53 8.65 -11.80
CA VAL A 334 15.92 9.49 -10.77
C VAL A 334 14.69 8.74 -10.26
N ASN A 335 14.64 8.40 -8.96
CA ASN A 335 13.62 7.50 -8.42
C ASN A 335 12.58 8.28 -7.63
N THR A 336 11.30 8.07 -7.94
CA THR A 336 10.17 8.65 -7.20
C THR A 336 9.06 7.61 -7.07
N TRP A 337 8.13 7.85 -6.16
CA TRP A 337 6.89 7.08 -6.09
C TRP A 337 5.71 8.01 -5.81
N VAL A 338 4.50 7.58 -6.17
CA VAL A 338 3.28 8.37 -6.01
C VAL A 338 2.11 7.50 -5.56
N LEU A 339 1.16 8.12 -4.85
CA LEU A 339 -0.14 7.53 -4.56
C LEU A 339 -1.10 7.75 -5.72
N ASN A 340 -1.72 6.67 -6.20
CA ASN A 340 -2.76 6.74 -7.23
C ASN A 340 -3.93 7.61 -6.76
N THR A 341 -4.26 7.60 -5.48
CA THR A 341 -5.31 8.43 -4.89
C THR A 341 -5.00 9.92 -5.00
N ASP A 342 -3.75 10.34 -4.76
CA ASP A 342 -3.35 11.74 -4.88
C ASP A 342 -3.34 12.19 -6.33
N MET A 343 -2.86 11.34 -7.24
CA MET A 343 -2.88 11.62 -8.68
C MET A 343 -4.32 11.74 -9.21
N LYS A 344 -5.26 10.90 -8.74
CA LYS A 344 -6.69 11.01 -9.07
C LYS A 344 -7.30 12.29 -8.53
N ARG A 345 -7.06 12.64 -7.26
CA ARG A 345 -7.53 13.90 -6.66
C ARG A 345 -7.03 15.12 -7.44
N LEU A 346 -5.75 15.11 -7.82
CA LEU A 346 -5.16 16.18 -8.61
C LEU A 346 -5.81 16.30 -10.00
N ARG A 347 -6.06 15.16 -10.67
CA ARG A 347 -6.79 15.11 -11.95
C ARG A 347 -8.22 15.63 -11.79
N ASP A 348 -8.93 15.19 -10.76
CA ASP A 348 -10.35 15.53 -10.56
C ASP A 348 -10.51 17.02 -10.19
N ALA A 349 -9.54 17.61 -9.49
CA ALA A 349 -9.55 19.02 -9.11
C ALA A 349 -9.19 19.97 -10.26
N LYS A 350 -8.33 19.56 -11.21
CA LYS A 350 -7.79 20.44 -12.25
C LYS A 350 -8.17 20.06 -13.68
N GLY A 351 -8.68 18.85 -13.90
CA GLY A 351 -8.70 18.23 -15.22
C GLY A 351 -7.30 17.73 -15.64
N ILE A 352 -7.25 16.73 -16.53
CA ILE A 352 -6.00 16.08 -16.92
C ILE A 352 -5.04 17.01 -17.67
N ASP A 353 -5.56 18.01 -18.38
CA ASP A 353 -4.75 18.90 -19.22
C ASP A 353 -4.08 20.03 -18.45
N GLU A 354 -4.57 20.35 -17.23
CA GLU A 354 -4.00 21.38 -16.36
C GLU A 354 -3.12 20.80 -15.23
N MET A 355 -2.90 19.48 -15.22
CA MET A 355 -1.98 18.83 -14.30
C MET A 355 -0.52 19.22 -14.60
N PRO A 356 0.37 19.23 -13.59
CA PRO A 356 1.80 19.32 -13.85
C PRO A 356 2.27 18.19 -14.76
N SER A 357 3.23 18.50 -15.63
CA SER A 357 3.57 17.65 -16.78
C SER A 357 3.99 16.22 -16.43
N LEU A 358 4.75 16.01 -15.34
CA LEU A 358 5.13 14.66 -14.89
C LEU A 358 3.93 13.87 -14.30
N PRO A 359 3.16 14.40 -13.32
CA PRO A 359 1.90 13.82 -12.88
C PRO A 359 0.92 13.49 -14.03
N GLN A 360 0.75 14.39 -14.99
CA GLN A 360 -0.06 14.17 -16.18
C GLN A 360 0.43 12.93 -16.97
N THR A 361 1.73 12.85 -17.20
CA THR A 361 2.35 11.72 -17.92
C THR A 361 2.17 10.41 -17.16
N ILE A 362 2.31 10.42 -15.83
CA ILE A 362 2.09 9.25 -14.97
C ILE A 362 0.65 8.74 -15.12
N VAL A 363 -0.34 9.63 -14.98
CA VAL A 363 -1.77 9.27 -15.10
C VAL A 363 -2.09 8.71 -16.48
N ARG A 364 -1.56 9.31 -17.55
CA ARG A 364 -1.75 8.82 -18.93
C ARG A 364 -1.07 7.47 -19.17
N ALA A 365 -0.03 7.14 -18.42
CA ALA A 365 0.73 5.91 -18.57
C ALA A 365 0.17 4.72 -17.76
N TRP A 366 -0.77 4.94 -16.84
CA TRP A 366 -1.34 3.87 -16.02
C TRP A 366 -1.87 2.71 -16.85
N LYS A 367 -1.65 1.49 -16.34
CA LYS A 367 -2.30 0.30 -16.91
C LYS A 367 -3.68 0.13 -16.28
N LYS A 368 -4.69 -0.07 -17.12
CA LYS A 368 -6.06 -0.29 -16.66
C LYS A 368 -6.12 -1.46 -15.66
N HIS A 369 -6.87 -1.27 -14.57
CA HIS A 369 -7.01 -2.23 -13.46
C HIS A 369 -5.70 -2.64 -12.77
N SER A 370 -4.61 -1.88 -12.94
CA SER A 370 -3.38 -2.12 -12.20
C SER A 370 -3.42 -1.40 -10.85
N PRO A 371 -3.27 -2.11 -9.72
CA PRO A 371 -3.17 -1.48 -8.40
C PRO A 371 -1.77 -0.89 -8.15
N THR A 372 -0.76 -1.33 -8.90
CA THR A 372 0.62 -0.85 -8.79
C THR A 372 1.32 -0.94 -10.14
N ASP A 373 1.83 0.18 -10.62
CA ASP A 373 2.60 0.29 -11.87
C ASP A 373 4.02 0.77 -11.59
N CYS A 374 4.98 0.24 -12.36
CA CYS A 374 6.32 0.78 -12.46
C CYS A 374 6.50 1.38 -13.86
N LEU A 375 6.86 2.66 -13.91
CA LEU A 375 7.00 3.42 -15.16
C LEU A 375 8.45 3.90 -15.30
N ILE A 376 8.97 3.87 -16.52
CA ILE A 376 10.18 4.59 -16.89
C ILE A 376 9.80 5.70 -17.84
N ILE A 377 10.08 6.94 -17.47
CA ILE A 377 9.75 8.14 -18.25
C ILE A 377 11.04 8.93 -18.52
N SER A 378 11.26 9.37 -19.76
CA SER A 378 12.42 10.19 -20.11
C SER A 378 12.32 11.61 -19.53
N PRO A 379 13.43 12.37 -19.47
CA PRO A 379 13.38 13.80 -19.11
C PRO A 379 12.48 14.65 -20.02
N GLU A 380 12.23 14.19 -21.24
CA GLU A 380 11.32 14.77 -22.24
C GLU A 380 9.88 14.26 -22.11
N LEU A 381 9.57 13.53 -21.04
CA LEU A 381 8.25 12.97 -20.73
C LEU A 381 7.78 11.89 -21.71
N GLU A 382 8.71 11.19 -22.36
CA GLU A 382 8.39 10.01 -23.15
C GLU A 382 8.29 8.78 -22.25
N LEU A 383 7.20 8.00 -22.37
CA LEU A 383 7.10 6.70 -21.71
C LEU A 383 8.07 5.71 -22.39
N MET A 384 9.11 5.30 -21.65
CA MET A 384 10.17 4.39 -22.11
C MET A 384 9.95 2.95 -21.69
N GLY A 385 9.11 2.70 -20.69
CA GLY A 385 8.71 1.36 -20.29
C GLY A 385 7.61 1.37 -19.25
N ARG A 386 6.81 0.30 -19.20
CA ARG A 386 5.79 0.08 -18.19
C ARG A 386 5.78 -1.37 -17.74
N GLN A 387 5.70 -1.58 -16.45
CA GLN A 387 5.59 -2.89 -15.84
C GLN A 387 4.52 -2.82 -14.74
N SER A 388 3.36 -3.42 -14.98
CA SER A 388 2.39 -3.60 -13.91
C SER A 388 2.80 -4.73 -12.99
N VAL A 389 2.42 -4.63 -11.73
CA VAL A 389 2.60 -5.72 -10.76
C VAL A 389 1.82 -6.98 -11.14
N ASN A 390 0.69 -6.83 -11.84
CA ASN A 390 -0.17 -7.91 -12.29
C ASN A 390 0.50 -8.76 -13.39
N GLU A 391 1.37 -8.16 -14.20
CA GLU A 391 2.21 -8.89 -15.16
C GLU A 391 3.40 -9.52 -14.44
N LEU A 392 4.02 -8.80 -13.50
CA LEU A 392 5.14 -9.31 -12.72
C LEU A 392 4.74 -10.53 -11.87
N SER A 393 3.48 -10.60 -11.42
CA SER A 393 2.93 -11.71 -10.65
C SER A 393 2.84 -13.02 -11.44
N ARG A 394 2.87 -12.97 -12.78
CA ARG A 394 2.90 -14.17 -13.66
C ARG A 394 4.20 -14.95 -13.54
N TYR A 395 5.27 -14.30 -13.07
CA TYR A 395 6.56 -14.95 -12.86
C TYR A 395 6.64 -15.60 -11.48
N LYS A 396 7.39 -16.70 -11.41
CA LYS A 396 7.74 -17.34 -10.13
C LYS A 396 8.42 -16.33 -9.21
N TRP A 397 8.17 -16.45 -7.91
CA TRP A 397 8.63 -15.52 -6.88
C TRP A 397 10.13 -15.22 -6.96
N ASP A 398 10.96 -16.25 -7.10
CA ASP A 398 12.42 -16.18 -7.22
C ASP A 398 12.91 -15.51 -8.53
N LYS A 399 12.03 -15.37 -9.51
CA LYS A 399 12.32 -14.77 -10.82
C LYS A 399 11.80 -13.36 -10.98
N LYS A 400 10.95 -12.86 -10.08
CA LYS A 400 10.38 -11.50 -10.19
C LYS A 400 11.46 -10.41 -10.18
N ALA A 401 12.46 -10.51 -9.30
CA ALA A 401 13.55 -9.52 -9.25
C ALA A 401 14.38 -9.48 -10.55
N GLU A 402 14.64 -10.64 -11.16
CA GLU A 402 15.36 -10.74 -12.44
C GLU A 402 14.57 -10.13 -13.60
N HIS A 403 13.26 -10.40 -13.67
CA HIS A 403 12.37 -9.83 -14.69
C HIS A 403 12.20 -8.32 -14.52
N TYR A 404 12.10 -7.85 -13.27
CA TYR A 404 12.09 -6.43 -12.99
C TYR A 404 13.35 -5.74 -13.50
N ARG A 405 14.52 -6.36 -13.26
CA ARG A 405 15.79 -5.86 -13.78
C ARG A 405 15.83 -5.82 -15.30
N LEU A 406 15.29 -6.85 -15.95
CA LEU A 406 15.18 -6.88 -17.42
C LEU A 406 14.32 -5.71 -17.92
N PHE A 407 13.17 -5.46 -17.31
CA PHE A 407 12.33 -4.29 -17.60
C PHE A 407 13.12 -2.96 -17.52
N LEU A 408 13.92 -2.77 -16.47
CA LEU A 408 14.75 -1.56 -16.31
C LEU A 408 15.80 -1.45 -17.43
N VAL A 409 16.52 -2.53 -17.72
CA VAL A 409 17.58 -2.57 -18.75
C VAL A 409 17.00 -2.36 -20.14
N GLU A 410 15.86 -2.97 -20.46
CA GLU A 410 15.22 -2.85 -21.77
C GLU A 410 14.64 -1.46 -22.01
N SER A 411 14.14 -0.81 -20.96
CA SER A 411 13.70 0.59 -21.02
C SER A 411 14.87 1.51 -21.37
N LEU A 412 16.04 1.35 -20.73
CA LEU A 412 17.26 2.11 -21.05
C LEU A 412 17.79 1.82 -22.45
N ALA A 413 17.60 0.60 -22.95
CA ALA A 413 17.97 0.22 -24.32
C ALA A 413 16.97 0.72 -25.39
N GLY A 414 15.93 1.46 -25.01
CA GLY A 414 14.92 2.00 -25.92
C GLY A 414 13.96 0.95 -26.49
N LYS A 415 13.89 -0.24 -25.89
CA LYS A 415 13.02 -1.34 -26.36
C LYS A 415 11.55 -1.19 -25.98
N ARG A 416 11.22 -0.22 -25.14
CA ARG A 416 9.84 0.11 -24.74
C ARG A 416 9.04 -1.10 -24.17
N PRO A 417 9.58 -1.82 -23.16
CA PRO A 417 8.90 -2.98 -22.59
C PRO A 417 7.54 -2.60 -22.00
N GLY A 418 6.51 -3.41 -22.26
CA GLY A 418 5.13 -3.19 -21.80
C GLY A 418 4.37 -2.04 -22.48
N ILE A 419 4.92 -1.49 -23.58
CA ILE A 419 4.31 -0.47 -24.43
C ILE A 419 4.07 -1.08 -25.81
N GLY A 420 2.83 -1.05 -26.31
CA GLY A 420 2.48 -1.57 -27.64
C GLY A 420 1.76 -2.93 -27.66
N GLU A 421 1.47 -3.53 -26.50
CA GLU A 421 0.29 -4.39 -26.42
C GLU A 421 -0.93 -3.52 -26.75
N LYS A 422 -1.93 -4.05 -27.48
CA LYS A 422 -3.22 -3.37 -27.69
C LYS A 422 -3.94 -3.26 -26.34
N ASP A 423 -3.41 -2.45 -25.45
CA ASP A 423 -4.14 -2.03 -24.28
C ASP A 423 -5.23 -1.09 -24.81
N PRO A 424 -6.53 -1.45 -24.64
CA PRO A 424 -7.60 -0.52 -24.94
C PRO A 424 -7.36 0.74 -24.12
N ASP A 425 -7.69 1.87 -24.74
CA ASP A 425 -7.55 3.20 -24.18
C ASP A 425 -7.90 3.20 -22.67
N PRO A 426 -6.99 3.60 -21.76
CA PRO A 426 -7.32 3.75 -20.34
C PRO A 426 -8.41 4.80 -20.10
N LEU A 427 -8.77 5.62 -21.11
CA LEU A 427 -9.93 6.52 -21.11
C LEU A 427 -11.27 5.80 -21.37
N SER A 428 -11.27 4.51 -21.70
CA SER A 428 -12.51 3.77 -21.89
C SER A 428 -13.06 3.33 -20.53
N ASN A 429 -14.13 3.99 -20.09
CA ASN A 429 -15.04 3.55 -19.02
C ASN A 429 -15.74 2.20 -19.33
N SER A 430 -15.22 1.38 -20.25
CA SER A 430 -15.82 0.08 -20.59
C SER A 430 -15.40 -1.02 -19.61
N LEU A 431 -16.36 -1.62 -18.92
CA LEU A 431 -16.17 -2.89 -18.22
C LEU A 431 -16.30 -4.03 -19.25
N ASP A 432 -15.26 -4.84 -19.48
CA ASP A 432 -15.28 -5.91 -20.47
C ASP A 432 -15.69 -7.26 -19.83
N ILE A 433 -16.77 -7.86 -20.34
CA ILE A 433 -17.39 -9.10 -19.87
C ILE A 433 -17.35 -10.15 -20.97
N ILE A 434 -17.06 -11.41 -20.62
CA ILE A 434 -17.07 -12.53 -21.56
C ILE A 434 -18.05 -13.60 -21.07
N LEU A 435 -19.03 -13.94 -21.90
CA LEU A 435 -20.00 -15.01 -21.65
C LEU A 435 -19.75 -16.19 -22.58
N ASN A 436 -19.94 -17.40 -22.08
CA ASN A 436 -19.84 -18.62 -22.87
C ASN A 436 -20.79 -19.70 -22.35
N PRO A 437 -20.99 -20.83 -23.06
CA PRO A 437 -21.95 -21.85 -22.62
C PRO A 437 -21.68 -22.46 -21.23
N THR A 438 -20.42 -22.44 -20.76
CA THR A 438 -20.07 -22.93 -19.41
C THR A 438 -20.26 -21.88 -18.31
N HIS A 439 -20.24 -20.60 -18.69
CA HIS A 439 -20.48 -19.45 -17.82
C HIS A 439 -21.44 -18.49 -18.53
N PRO A 440 -22.73 -18.86 -18.66
CA PRO A 440 -23.68 -18.11 -19.47
C PRO A 440 -24.26 -16.91 -18.73
N SER A 441 -23.80 -16.62 -17.51
CA SER A 441 -24.31 -15.56 -16.66
C SER A 441 -23.19 -14.98 -15.81
N ILE A 442 -23.22 -13.67 -15.61
CA ILE A 442 -22.34 -12.92 -14.75
C ILE A 442 -23.10 -11.77 -14.11
N GLU A 443 -22.63 -11.33 -12.95
CA GLU A 443 -23.21 -10.21 -12.24
C GLU A 443 -22.16 -9.13 -12.03
N ILE A 444 -22.55 -7.89 -12.25
CA ILE A 444 -21.69 -6.71 -12.13
C ILE A 444 -22.35 -5.66 -11.25
N LEU A 445 -21.51 -4.79 -10.68
CA LEU A 445 -21.89 -3.60 -9.95
C LEU A 445 -21.02 -2.46 -10.47
N ASP A 446 -21.64 -1.38 -10.93
CA ASP A 446 -20.94 -0.19 -11.41
C ASP A 446 -21.80 1.05 -11.10
N THR A 447 -21.36 2.23 -11.57
CA THR A 447 -22.04 3.50 -11.36
C THR A 447 -22.38 4.18 -12.67
N PHE A 448 -23.38 5.04 -12.67
CA PHE A 448 -23.71 5.93 -13.77
C PHE A 448 -23.90 7.35 -13.25
N ARG A 449 -23.77 8.33 -14.14
CA ARG A 449 -23.84 9.75 -13.81
C ARG A 449 -24.98 10.42 -14.56
N THR A 450 -25.65 11.38 -13.93
CA THR A 450 -26.57 12.28 -14.59
C THR A 450 -25.80 13.16 -15.58
N PRO A 451 -26.04 13.05 -16.90
CA PRO A 451 -25.36 13.87 -17.88
C PRO A 451 -25.93 15.30 -17.89
N GLU A 452 -25.23 16.22 -18.56
CA GLU A 452 -25.80 17.51 -18.96
C GLU A 452 -27.07 17.27 -19.79
N ALA A 453 -28.08 18.13 -19.63
CA ALA A 453 -29.36 17.96 -20.30
C ALA A 453 -29.19 17.95 -21.83
N GLY A 454 -29.63 16.86 -22.48
CA GLY A 454 -29.48 16.67 -23.93
C GLY A 454 -28.19 15.95 -24.35
N PHE A 455 -27.30 15.64 -23.41
CA PHE A 455 -26.10 14.84 -23.62
C PHE A 455 -26.22 13.44 -23.02
N GLN A 456 -25.26 12.56 -23.34
CA GLN A 456 -25.13 11.22 -22.78
C GLN A 456 -23.76 11.06 -22.13
N ASP A 457 -23.73 10.49 -20.92
CA ASP A 457 -22.51 10.15 -20.19
C ASP A 457 -22.57 8.67 -19.78
N TYR A 458 -22.35 7.81 -20.78
CA TYR A 458 -22.47 6.37 -20.58
C TYR A 458 -21.26 5.80 -19.82
N THR A 459 -21.54 5.16 -18.69
CA THR A 459 -20.73 4.03 -18.23
C THR A 459 -21.02 2.85 -19.15
N VAL A 460 -19.99 2.32 -19.81
CA VAL A 460 -20.16 1.28 -20.84
C VAL A 460 -19.77 -0.07 -20.26
N VAL A 461 -20.55 -1.10 -20.58
CA VAL A 461 -20.20 -2.49 -20.27
C VAL A 461 -20.19 -3.24 -21.58
N LYS A 462 -19.01 -3.70 -22.01
CA LYS A 462 -18.86 -4.51 -23.20
C LYS A 462 -19.17 -5.97 -22.86
N ILE A 463 -20.07 -6.59 -23.61
CA ILE A 463 -20.51 -7.97 -23.41
C ILE A 463 -20.09 -8.80 -24.61
N ASP A 464 -19.08 -9.63 -24.46
CA ASP A 464 -18.65 -10.59 -25.47
C ASP A 464 -19.48 -11.87 -25.36
N ALA A 465 -20.33 -12.11 -26.36
CA ALA A 465 -21.15 -13.30 -26.51
C ALA A 465 -20.74 -14.12 -27.74
N THR A 466 -19.52 -13.97 -28.26
CA THR A 466 -19.10 -14.65 -29.51
C THR A 466 -19.09 -16.17 -29.39
N ALA A 467 -18.97 -16.72 -28.17
CA ALA A 467 -19.01 -18.15 -27.91
C ALA A 467 -20.40 -18.80 -28.10
N PHE A 468 -21.44 -18.01 -28.35
CA PHE A 468 -22.80 -18.50 -28.66
C PHE A 468 -23.03 -18.48 -30.17
N GLU A 469 -22.38 -19.39 -30.90
CA GLU A 469 -22.32 -19.41 -32.37
C GLU A 469 -23.72 -19.41 -33.04
N ASP A 470 -24.67 -20.17 -32.47
CA ASP A 470 -26.06 -20.25 -32.95
C ASP A 470 -27.00 -19.16 -32.39
N GLY A 471 -26.42 -18.18 -31.69
CA GLY A 471 -27.16 -17.11 -31.04
C GLY A 471 -27.81 -17.51 -29.72
N GLY A 472 -28.71 -16.66 -29.24
CA GLY A 472 -29.38 -16.81 -27.95
C GLY A 472 -30.26 -15.63 -27.60
N THR A 473 -30.77 -15.64 -26.38
CA THR A 473 -31.49 -14.50 -25.79
C THR A 473 -30.62 -13.92 -24.69
N LEU A 474 -30.11 -12.72 -24.90
CA LEU A 474 -29.42 -11.92 -23.89
C LEU A 474 -30.48 -11.31 -22.96
N ILE A 475 -30.34 -11.53 -21.66
CA ILE A 475 -31.21 -11.03 -20.60
C ILE A 475 -30.33 -10.26 -19.61
N ILE A 476 -30.66 -9.00 -19.39
CA ILE A 476 -29.96 -8.11 -18.47
C ILE A 476 -30.95 -7.68 -17.41
N ASP A 477 -30.89 -8.29 -16.22
CA ASP A 477 -31.66 -7.85 -15.05
C ASP A 477 -30.89 -6.72 -14.36
N ILE A 478 -31.52 -5.56 -14.22
CA ILE A 478 -30.91 -4.33 -13.72
C ILE A 478 -31.57 -3.96 -12.41
N GLN A 479 -30.76 -3.59 -11.42
CA GLN A 479 -31.22 -2.98 -10.16
C GLN A 479 -30.49 -1.65 -9.98
N VAL A 480 -31.26 -0.57 -9.83
CA VAL A 480 -30.70 0.77 -9.60
C VAL A 480 -30.52 1.00 -8.09
N GLY A 481 -29.40 1.63 -7.73
CA GLY A 481 -29.09 2.03 -6.37
C GLY A 481 -30.09 3.05 -5.82
N ARG A 482 -29.98 3.37 -4.54
CA ARG A 482 -30.97 4.23 -3.84
C ARG A 482 -30.61 5.71 -3.85
N ALA A 483 -29.54 6.12 -4.52
CA ALA A 483 -29.21 7.54 -4.68
C ALA A 483 -30.16 8.21 -5.69
N ASP A 484 -30.22 9.54 -5.68
CA ASP A 484 -31.24 10.30 -6.41
C ASP A 484 -31.31 10.06 -7.94
N PRO A 485 -30.19 9.87 -8.68
CA PRO A 485 -30.24 9.70 -10.14
C PRO A 485 -31.07 8.50 -10.60
N VAL A 486 -32.01 8.75 -11.52
CA VAL A 486 -32.81 7.73 -12.22
C VAL A 486 -31.96 7.04 -13.27
N GLY A 487 -32.04 5.71 -13.37
CA GLY A 487 -31.24 4.92 -14.30
C GLY A 487 -31.84 4.82 -15.70
N SER A 488 -30.98 4.97 -16.72
CA SER A 488 -31.29 4.78 -18.13
C SER A 488 -30.26 3.85 -18.77
N PHE A 489 -30.73 2.79 -19.42
CA PHE A 489 -29.88 1.73 -19.95
C PHE A 489 -30.20 1.43 -21.41
N ASP A 490 -29.15 1.32 -22.22
CA ASP A 490 -29.25 1.11 -23.66
C ASP A 490 -28.28 0.01 -24.10
N LEU A 491 -28.78 -0.94 -24.89
CA LEU A 491 -27.98 -2.02 -25.46
C LEU A 491 -27.64 -1.68 -26.91
N PHE A 492 -26.36 -1.66 -27.27
CA PHE A 492 -25.86 -1.39 -28.61
C PHE A 492 -25.13 -2.60 -29.20
N ASP A 493 -25.01 -2.62 -30.52
CA ASP A 493 -24.09 -3.52 -31.20
C ASP A 493 -22.63 -3.17 -30.86
N GLY A 494 -21.78 -4.18 -30.70
CA GLY A 494 -20.39 -4.03 -30.28
C GLY A 494 -19.52 -3.17 -31.19
N ASN A 495 -19.92 -2.97 -32.45
CA ASN A 495 -19.23 -2.14 -33.43
C ASN A 495 -19.87 -0.77 -33.65
N SER A 496 -21.00 -0.49 -32.99
CA SER A 496 -21.66 0.82 -33.12
C SER A 496 -20.89 1.90 -32.35
N GLU A 497 -20.87 3.10 -32.91
CA GLU A 497 -20.53 4.29 -32.15
C GLU A 497 -21.62 4.54 -31.11
N ILE A 498 -21.22 4.86 -29.89
CA ILE A 498 -22.16 5.15 -28.81
C ILE A 498 -22.50 6.65 -28.88
N PRO A 499 -23.79 7.02 -28.98
CA PRO A 499 -24.19 8.41 -29.05
C PRO A 499 -23.80 9.15 -27.77
N THR A 500 -23.31 10.38 -27.94
CA THR A 500 -22.91 11.29 -26.85
C THR A 500 -23.91 12.44 -26.65
N GLU A 501 -24.88 12.57 -27.55
CA GLU A 501 -25.92 13.60 -27.53
C GLU A 501 -27.26 13.06 -28.02
N GLY A 502 -28.35 13.69 -27.58
CA GLY A 502 -29.71 13.37 -27.99
C GLY A 502 -30.20 11.99 -27.54
N THR A 503 -31.36 11.61 -28.06
CA THR A 503 -31.95 10.27 -27.81
C THR A 503 -31.03 9.22 -28.43
N PRO A 504 -30.77 8.06 -27.78
CA PRO A 504 -29.80 7.08 -28.25
C PRO A 504 -30.27 6.32 -29.50
N GLU A 505 -30.13 6.95 -30.66
CA GLU A 505 -30.38 6.34 -31.96
C GLU A 505 -29.42 5.15 -32.18
N GLY A 506 -29.95 4.01 -32.62
CA GLY A 506 -29.16 2.80 -32.86
C GLY A 506 -29.09 1.81 -31.69
N ALA A 507 -29.75 2.09 -30.56
CA ALA A 507 -29.92 1.10 -29.49
C ALA A 507 -30.76 -0.10 -29.99
N LEU A 508 -30.24 -1.31 -29.76
CA LEU A 508 -30.87 -2.60 -30.04
C LEU A 508 -32.04 -2.89 -29.10
N ALA A 509 -31.93 -2.46 -27.85
CA ALA A 509 -32.95 -2.56 -26.80
C ALA A 509 -32.63 -1.56 -25.67
N HIS A 510 -33.60 -1.23 -24.83
CA HIS A 510 -33.41 -0.24 -23.77
C HIS A 510 -34.30 -0.50 -22.54
N ALA A 511 -33.92 0.07 -21.41
CA ALA A 511 -34.71 0.19 -20.19
C ALA A 511 -34.46 1.57 -19.56
N TRP A 512 -35.42 2.47 -19.70
CA TRP A 512 -35.31 3.87 -19.25
C TRP A 512 -36.19 4.15 -18.04
N GLY A 513 -35.80 5.14 -17.24
CA GLY A 513 -36.65 5.67 -16.18
C GLY A 513 -36.73 4.77 -14.94
N ILE A 514 -35.76 3.88 -14.72
CA ILE A 514 -35.73 2.97 -13.57
C ILE A 514 -35.45 3.80 -12.31
N GLN A 515 -36.43 3.89 -11.41
CA GLN A 515 -36.32 4.74 -10.23
C GLN A 515 -35.29 4.20 -9.22
N PRO A 516 -34.77 5.07 -8.32
CA PRO A 516 -33.88 4.64 -7.26
C PRO A 516 -34.46 3.48 -6.43
N GLY A 517 -33.71 2.38 -6.33
CA GLY A 517 -34.12 1.16 -5.63
C GLY A 517 -35.03 0.21 -6.42
N GLU A 518 -35.44 0.56 -7.64
CA GLU A 518 -36.24 -0.30 -8.51
C GLU A 518 -35.37 -1.15 -9.44
N THR A 519 -36.05 -2.02 -10.20
CA THR A 519 -35.43 -2.95 -11.14
C THR A 519 -36.00 -2.78 -12.54
N GLY A 520 -35.16 -2.98 -13.56
CA GLY A 520 -35.57 -3.06 -14.96
C GLY A 520 -34.97 -4.29 -15.64
N VAL A 521 -35.39 -4.55 -16.88
CA VAL A 521 -34.90 -5.69 -17.66
C VAL A 521 -34.71 -5.30 -19.12
N ILE A 522 -33.59 -5.71 -19.72
CA ILE A 522 -33.39 -5.68 -21.17
C ILE A 522 -33.37 -7.12 -21.67
N ILE A 523 -34.19 -7.42 -22.68
CA ILE A 523 -34.24 -8.73 -23.33
C ILE A 523 -33.97 -8.53 -24.82
N TYR A 524 -32.91 -9.15 -25.33
CA TYR A 524 -32.53 -9.04 -26.73
C TYR A 524 -32.19 -10.39 -27.34
N ARG A 525 -32.83 -10.73 -28.46
CA ARG A 525 -32.57 -11.97 -29.19
C ARG A 525 -31.57 -11.73 -30.30
N PHE A 526 -30.53 -12.56 -30.38
CA PHE A 526 -29.49 -12.48 -31.40
C PHE A 526 -29.30 -13.84 -32.08
N GLY A 527 -28.97 -13.82 -33.38
CA GLY A 527 -28.92 -15.02 -34.22
C GLY A 527 -27.53 -15.65 -34.42
N LYS A 528 -26.46 -14.97 -33.97
CA LYS A 528 -25.09 -15.48 -34.04
C LYS A 528 -24.23 -14.82 -32.96
N GLY A 529 -23.18 -15.51 -32.51
CA GLY A 529 -22.25 -14.97 -31.53
C GLY A 529 -21.69 -13.61 -31.96
N GLN A 530 -21.80 -12.61 -31.08
CA GLN A 530 -21.35 -11.24 -31.33
C GLN A 530 -21.04 -10.50 -30.03
N VAL A 531 -20.50 -9.29 -30.13
CA VAL A 531 -20.23 -8.41 -29.00
C VAL A 531 -21.36 -7.38 -28.90
N PHE A 532 -21.74 -7.03 -27.68
CA PHE A 532 -22.67 -5.95 -27.36
C PHE A 532 -22.00 -4.91 -26.47
N ARG A 533 -22.64 -3.75 -26.34
CA ARG A 533 -22.30 -2.72 -25.34
C ARG A 533 -23.56 -2.30 -24.61
N LEU A 534 -23.58 -2.45 -23.30
CA LEU A 534 -24.61 -1.88 -22.43
C LEU A 534 -24.12 -0.52 -21.95
N GLY A 535 -24.78 0.56 -22.36
CA GLY A 535 -24.58 1.89 -21.79
C GLY A 535 -25.51 2.09 -20.59
N ALA A 536 -24.96 2.56 -19.47
CA ALA A 536 -25.69 3.02 -18.30
C ALA A 536 -25.44 4.52 -18.09
N THR A 537 -26.50 5.31 -18.01
CA THR A 537 -26.45 6.77 -17.84
C THR A 537 -27.59 7.22 -16.92
N GLY A 538 -27.46 8.40 -16.33
CA GLY A 538 -28.56 9.03 -15.60
C GLY A 538 -29.60 9.61 -16.55
N GLY A 539 -30.86 9.67 -16.12
CA GLY A 539 -31.89 10.38 -16.87
C GLY A 539 -31.61 11.89 -16.93
N TRP A 540 -32.11 12.58 -17.96
CA TRP A 540 -31.97 14.05 -18.11
C TRP A 540 -32.70 14.90 -17.07
N VAL A 541 -33.38 14.26 -16.12
CA VAL A 541 -34.15 14.91 -15.05
C VAL A 541 -33.41 14.66 -13.73
N GLY A 542 -32.47 15.55 -13.40
CA GLY A 542 -31.64 15.47 -12.19
C GLY A 542 -30.54 16.53 -12.17
N GLU A 543 -29.84 16.66 -11.05
CA GLU A 543 -28.64 17.49 -10.95
C GLU A 543 -27.48 16.84 -11.71
N GLU A 544 -26.94 17.56 -12.70
CA GLU A 544 -25.78 17.14 -13.49
C GLU A 544 -24.62 16.71 -12.58
N GLY A 545 -23.93 15.64 -12.95
CA GLY A 545 -22.78 15.16 -12.19
C GLY A 545 -23.14 14.25 -11.02
N SER A 546 -24.41 14.17 -10.64
CA SER A 546 -24.89 13.24 -9.59
C SER A 546 -24.67 11.79 -9.99
N ILE A 547 -24.29 10.95 -9.03
CA ILE A 547 -23.90 9.56 -9.26
C ILE A 547 -24.86 8.61 -8.56
N ASN A 548 -25.25 7.53 -9.24
CA ASN A 548 -25.92 6.38 -8.62
C ASN A 548 -25.27 5.08 -9.08
N ALA A 549 -25.48 4.01 -8.31
CA ALA A 549 -25.00 2.68 -8.65
C ALA A 549 -26.04 1.89 -9.44
N PHE A 550 -25.59 0.87 -10.15
CA PHE A 550 -26.46 -0.17 -10.67
C PHE A 550 -25.80 -1.54 -10.53
N ARG A 551 -26.61 -2.54 -10.19
CA ARG A 551 -26.24 -3.95 -10.27
C ARG A 551 -26.91 -4.55 -11.49
N ALA A 552 -26.16 -5.23 -12.35
CA ALA A 552 -26.71 -5.91 -13.51
C ALA A 552 -26.33 -7.40 -13.51
N ARG A 553 -27.31 -8.28 -13.67
CA ARG A 553 -27.09 -9.68 -13.99
C ARG A 553 -27.29 -9.87 -15.48
N ILE A 554 -26.21 -10.19 -16.18
CA ILE A 554 -26.17 -10.35 -17.63
C ILE A 554 -26.09 -11.85 -17.92
N SER A 555 -27.08 -12.38 -18.63
CA SER A 555 -27.17 -13.81 -18.91
C SER A 555 -27.63 -14.12 -20.33
N ILE A 556 -27.25 -15.28 -20.86
CA ILE A 556 -27.68 -15.76 -22.18
C ILE A 556 -28.42 -17.09 -22.03
N GLN A 557 -29.66 -17.13 -22.50
CA GLN A 557 -30.41 -18.36 -22.67
C GLN A 557 -30.26 -18.87 -24.11
N GLN A 558 -29.70 -20.07 -24.26
CA GLN A 558 -29.57 -20.71 -25.57
C GLN A 558 -30.95 -21.15 -26.08
N SER A 559 -31.19 -20.97 -27.38
CA SER A 559 -32.39 -21.51 -28.02
C SER A 559 -32.29 -23.04 -28.02
N VAL A 560 -33.15 -23.73 -27.28
CA VAL A 560 -33.24 -25.20 -27.36
C VAL A 560 -33.72 -25.54 -28.76
N VAL A 561 -32.82 -26.06 -29.59
CA VAL A 561 -33.20 -26.75 -30.82
C VAL A 561 -33.84 -28.07 -30.40
N LEU A 562 -35.18 -28.10 -30.36
CA LEU A 562 -35.92 -29.36 -30.35
C LEU A 562 -35.63 -30.07 -31.67
N THR A 563 -34.63 -30.95 -31.69
CA THR A 563 -34.47 -31.92 -32.77
C THR A 563 -35.72 -32.79 -32.81
N LYS A 564 -36.49 -32.65 -33.90
CA LYS A 564 -37.61 -33.54 -34.25
C LYS A 564 -37.12 -34.90 -34.72
#